data_AF-A0A4Q1KE60-F1
#
_entry.id   AF-A0A4Q1KE60-F1
#
_cell.length_a   1.000
_cell.length_b   1.000
_cell.length_c   1.000
_cell.angle_alpha   90.00
_cell.angle_beta   90.00
_cell.angle_gamma   90.00
#
_symmetry.space_group_name_H-M   'P 1'
#
loop_
_entity.id
_entity.type
_entity.pdbx_description
1 polymer ?
#
loop_
_entity_poly.entity_id
_entity_poly.type
_entity_poly.pdbx_seq_one_letter_code
_entity_poly.pdbx_strand_id
1 'polypeptide(L)'
;MASMNVSLPDPMRDYVQSRIDSGHYASVSDYVRDLIRRDQSEVVDEERWLKELDASIEEGLKEMEAGGGHDLDEACDAIIANLRDTADRKQH
;
A
#
# COMPACT_ATOMS: atom_id res chain seq x y z
N MET A 1 -17.90 10.78 26.38
CA MET A 1 -17.39 11.06 25.02
C MET A 1 -16.39 12.19 25.14
N ALA A 2 -15.19 12.05 24.59
CA ALA A 2 -14.25 13.17 24.49
C ALA A 2 -14.76 14.10 23.38
N SER A 3 -15.00 15.38 23.69
CA SER A 3 -15.36 16.39 22.68
C SER A 3 -14.10 17.10 22.21
N MET A 4 -13.86 17.11 20.90
CA MET A 4 -12.79 17.87 20.28
C MET A 4 -13.43 18.91 19.36
N ASN A 5 -13.11 20.19 19.56
CA ASN A 5 -13.62 21.28 18.74
C ASN A 5 -12.54 21.72 17.75
N VAL A 6 -12.89 21.77 16.46
CA VAL A 6 -11.98 22.13 15.37
C VAL A 6 -12.64 23.24 14.56
N SER A 7 -11.96 24.37 14.46
CA SER A 7 -12.38 25.47 13.60
C SER A 7 -11.81 25.26 12.20
N LEU A 8 -12.68 25.29 11.20
CA LEU A 8 -12.32 25.14 9.79
C LEU A 8 -12.58 26.46 9.05
N PRO A 9 -11.70 26.85 8.10
CA PRO A 9 -11.99 27.92 7.15
C PRO A 9 -13.26 27.62 6.34
N ASP A 10 -13.96 28.67 5.91
CA ASP A 10 -15.24 28.53 5.21
C ASP A 10 -15.17 27.63 3.96
N PRO A 11 -14.14 27.68 3.10
CA PRO A 11 -14.04 26.77 1.96
C PRO A 11 -13.97 25.28 2.36
N MET A 12 -13.32 24.97 3.49
CA MET A 12 -13.23 23.60 3.99
C MET A 12 -14.56 23.15 4.60
N ARG A 13 -15.27 24.06 5.28
CA ARG A 13 -16.60 23.79 5.82
C ARG A 13 -17.58 23.46 4.70
N ASP A 14 -17.60 24.25 3.62
CA ASP A 14 -18.48 24.05 2.48
C ASP A 14 -18.20 22.71 1.80
N TYR A 15 -16.92 22.36 1.66
CA TYR A 15 -16.52 21.04 1.15
C TYR A 15 -17.07 19.91 2.03
N VAL A 16 -16.87 19.97 3.35
CA VAL A 16 -17.39 18.95 4.28
C VAL A 16 -18.92 18.87 4.23
N GLN A 17 -19.60 20.01 4.13
CA GLN A 17 -21.06 20.06 3.99
C GLN A 17 -21.52 19.34 2.72
N SER A 18 -20.84 19.56 1.58
CA SER A 18 -21.16 18.84 0.33
C SER A 18 -21.03 17.31 0.45
N ARG A 19 -20.09 16.83 1.28
CA ARG A 19 -19.92 15.40 1.55
C ARG A 19 -21.07 14.83 2.38
N ILE A 20 -21.60 15.62 3.32
CA ILE A 20 -22.79 15.26 4.11
C ILE A 20 -24.03 15.25 3.22
N ASP A 21 -24.22 16.31 2.42
CA ASP A 21 -25.37 16.46 1.52
C ASP A 21 -25.44 15.37 0.46
N SER A 22 -24.30 14.79 0.09
CA SER A 22 -24.23 13.61 -0.80
C SER A 22 -24.82 12.33 -0.19
N GLY A 23 -25.21 12.34 1.08
CA GLY A 23 -25.81 11.21 1.80
C GLY A 23 -24.81 10.19 2.34
N HIS A 24 -23.51 10.38 2.13
CA HIS A 24 -22.48 9.45 2.59
C HIS A 24 -22.18 9.55 4.09
N TYR A 25 -22.48 10.69 4.72
CA TYR A 25 -22.20 10.95 6.13
C TYR A 25 -23.40 11.64 6.80
N ALA A 26 -23.71 11.24 8.03
CA ALA A 26 -24.84 11.81 8.79
C ALA A 26 -24.49 13.13 9.50
N SER A 27 -23.21 13.40 9.72
CA SER A 27 -22.74 14.62 10.38
C SER A 27 -21.28 14.94 10.04
N VAL A 28 -20.85 16.18 10.33
CA VAL A 28 -19.45 16.60 10.24
C VAL A 28 -18.56 15.71 11.12
N SER A 29 -19.02 15.37 12.33
CA SER A 29 -18.28 14.52 13.24
C SER A 29 -18.07 13.10 12.70
N ASP A 30 -19.02 12.58 11.94
CA ASP A 30 -18.88 11.26 11.29
C ASP A 30 -17.89 11.30 10.14
N TYR A 31 -17.94 12.37 9.33
CA TYR A 31 -16.95 12.59 8.27
C TYR A 31 -15.53 12.69 8.84
N VAL A 32 -15.33 13.48 9.89
CA VAL A 32 -14.01 13.63 10.53
C VAL A 32 -13.54 12.32 11.17
N ARG A 33 -14.43 11.54 11.78
CA ARG A 33 -14.07 10.24 12.37
C ARG A 33 -13.64 9.24 11.30
N ASP A 34 -14.31 9.23 10.15
CA ASP A 34 -13.92 8.42 9.01
C ASP A 34 -12.57 8.86 8.44
N LEU A 35 -12.33 10.16 8.32
CA LEU A 35 -11.05 10.71 7.86
C LEU A 35 -9.90 10.29 8.78
N ILE A 36 -10.08 10.38 10.11
CA ILE A 36 -9.07 9.92 11.08
C ILE A 36 -8.82 8.42 10.96
N ARG A 37 -9.87 7.63 10.69
CA ARG A 37 -9.70 6.17 10.51
C ARG A 37 -8.89 5.85 9.26
N ARG A 38 -9.11 6.58 8.16
CA ARG A 38 -8.34 6.43 6.91
C ARG A 38 -6.89 6.85 7.11
N ASP A 39 -6.67 7.99 7.76
CA ASP A 39 -5.33 8.45 8.14
C ASP A 39 -4.59 7.40 8.99
N GLN A 40 -5.26 6.82 9.99
CA GLN A 40 -4.69 5.73 10.77
C GLN A 40 -4.40 4.48 9.94
N SER A 41 -5.28 4.10 9.00
CA SER A 41 -5.00 2.92 8.17
C SER A 41 -3.83 3.18 7.22
N GLU A 42 -3.75 4.37 6.62
CA GLU A 42 -2.64 4.74 5.73
C GLU A 42 -1.30 4.69 6.45
N VAL A 43 -1.21 5.23 7.68
CA VAL A 43 0.00 5.16 8.50
C VAL A 43 0.37 3.71 8.84
N VAL A 44 -0.61 2.88 9.22
CA VAL A 44 -0.36 1.46 9.55
C VAL A 44 0.07 0.67 8.32
N ASP A 45 -0.54 0.93 7.17
CA ASP A 45 -0.22 0.26 5.92
C ASP A 45 1.17 0.65 5.42
N GLU A 46 1.56 1.93 5.53
CA GLU A 46 2.91 2.41 5.22
C GLU A 46 3.95 1.75 6.13
N GLU A 47 3.73 1.75 7.45
CA GLU A 47 4.63 1.09 8.40
C GLU A 47 4.77 -0.41 8.11
N ARG A 48 3.67 -1.07 7.72
CA ARG A 48 3.68 -2.48 7.37
C ARG A 48 4.48 -2.73 6.11
N TRP A 49 4.24 -1.95 5.05
CA TRP A 49 4.94 -2.07 3.79
C TRP A 49 6.44 -1.85 3.96
N LEU A 50 6.84 -0.84 4.74
CA LEU A 50 8.25 -0.59 5.07
C LEU A 50 8.89 -1.79 5.79
N LYS A 51 8.21 -2.38 6.77
CA LYS A 51 8.71 -3.58 7.47
C LYS A 51 8.84 -4.79 6.55
N GLU A 52 7.89 -5.00 5.64
CA GLU A 52 7.96 -6.09 4.66
C GLU A 52 9.13 -5.87 3.68
N LEU A 53 9.36 -4.63 3.24
CA LEU A 53 10.49 -4.29 2.40
C LEU A 53 11.83 -4.50 3.11
N ASP A 54 11.96 -4.02 4.35
CA ASP A 54 13.17 -4.20 5.17
C ASP A 54 13.48 -5.68 5.36
N ALA A 55 12.47 -6.50 5.66
CA ALA A 55 12.64 -7.95 5.81
C ALA A 55 13.10 -8.62 4.51
N SER A 56 12.53 -8.22 3.37
CA SER A 56 12.94 -8.75 2.06
C SER A 56 14.37 -8.35 1.68
N ILE A 57 14.79 -7.13 2.01
CA ILE A 57 16.17 -6.68 1.82
C ILE A 57 17.11 -7.47 2.72
N GLU A 58 16.78 -7.64 4.00
CA GLU A 58 17.59 -8.42 4.94
C GLU A 58 17.75 -9.87 4.49
N GLU A 59 16.69 -10.49 3.97
CA GLU A 59 16.73 -11.84 3.40
C GLU A 59 17.67 -11.90 2.18
N GLY A 60 17.53 -10.98 1.22
CA GLY A 60 18.40 -10.93 0.05
C GLY A 60 19.86 -10.68 0.40
N LEU A 61 20.14 -9.86 1.42
CA LEU A 61 21.50 -9.65 1.92
C LEU A 61 22.08 -10.92 2.54
N LYS A 62 21.31 -11.66 3.35
CA LYS A 62 21.74 -12.94 3.92
C LYS A 62 22.02 -13.98 2.85
N GLU A 63 21.18 -14.03 1.81
CA GLU A 63 21.39 -14.92 0.66
C GLU A 63 22.70 -14.58 -0.05
N MET A 64 22.96 -13.29 -0.31
CA MET A 64 24.19 -12.84 -0.94
C MET A 64 25.43 -13.10 -0.06
N GLU A 65 25.34 -12.88 1.25
CA GLU A 65 26.42 -13.21 2.21
C GLU A 65 26.71 -14.71 2.29
N ALA A 66 25.70 -15.56 2.12
CA ALA A 66 25.85 -17.01 2.05
C ALA A 66 26.49 -17.49 0.73
N GLY A 67 26.90 -16.58 -0.15
CA GLY A 67 27.43 -16.89 -1.48
C GLY A 67 26.34 -17.24 -2.49
N GLY A 68 25.09 -16.88 -2.20
CA GLY A 68 23.98 -16.90 -3.14
C GLY A 68 24.01 -15.70 -4.09
N GLY A 69 23.10 -15.72 -5.06
CA GLY A 69 23.10 -14.82 -6.21
C GLY A 69 23.49 -15.56 -7.49
N HIS A 70 22.78 -15.25 -8.57
CA HIS A 70 23.05 -15.81 -9.89
C HIS A 70 23.74 -14.75 -10.74
N ASP A 71 24.59 -15.20 -11.67
CA ASP A 71 25.01 -14.33 -12.76
C ASP A 71 23.76 -13.83 -13.51
N LEU A 72 23.74 -12.53 -13.81
CA LEU A 72 22.57 -11.89 -14.40
C LEU A 72 22.21 -12.50 -15.75
N ASP A 73 23.23 -12.84 -16.56
CA ASP A 73 23.02 -13.39 -17.90
C ASP A 73 22.48 -14.83 -17.78
N GLU A 74 23.05 -15.66 -16.90
CA GLU A 74 22.54 -17.02 -16.63
C GLU A 74 21.10 -17.03 -16.09
N ALA A 75 20.77 -16.10 -15.18
CA ALA A 75 19.42 -15.99 -14.64
C ALA A 75 18.41 -15.58 -15.72
N CYS A 76 18.76 -14.61 -16.56
CA CYS A 76 17.95 -14.17 -17.68
C CYS A 76 17.70 -15.29 -18.70
N ASP A 77 18.74 -16.04 -19.05
CA ASP A 77 18.64 -17.17 -19.99
C ASP A 77 17.73 -18.28 -19.44
N ALA A 78 17.85 -18.60 -18.15
CA ALA A 78 16.99 -19.58 -17.48
C ALA A 78 15.51 -19.15 -17.46
N ILE A 79 15.23 -17.88 -17.19
CA ILE A 79 13.85 -17.35 -17.19
C ILE A 79 13.27 -17.37 -18.61
N ILE A 80 14.03 -16.96 -19.62
CA ILE A 80 13.60 -16.99 -21.03
C ILE A 80 13.30 -18.42 -21.47
N ALA A 81 14.13 -19.40 -21.08
CA ALA A 81 13.89 -20.81 -21.39
C ALA A 81 12.59 -21.32 -20.75
N ASN A 82 12.34 -20.99 -19.47
CA ASN A 82 11.11 -21.39 -18.76
C ASN A 82 9.86 -20.76 -19.37
N LEU A 83 9.92 -19.49 -19.78
CA LEU A 83 8.78 -18.81 -20.43
C LEU A 83 8.43 -19.44 -21.78
N ARG A 84 9.44 -19.86 -22.56
CA ARG A 84 9.23 -20.56 -23.84
C ARG A 84 8.57 -21.93 -23.62
N ASP A 85 9.09 -22.72 -22.69
CA ASP A 85 8.52 -24.04 -22.37
C ASP A 85 7.08 -23.96 -21.81
N THR A 86 6.77 -22.90 -21.08
CA THR A 86 5.41 -22.64 -20.58
C THR A 86 4.46 -22.20 -21.71
N ALA A 87 4.96 -21.48 -22.70
CA ALA A 87 4.19 -21.08 -23.89
C ALA A 87 3.89 -22.29 -24.79
N ASP A 88 4.87 -23.19 -24.96
CA ASP A 88 4.70 -24.42 -25.75
C ASP A 88 3.69 -25.38 -25.08
N ARG A 89 3.71 -25.49 -23.74
CA ARG A 89 2.72 -26.28 -22.98
C ARG A 89 1.29 -25.72 -23.01
N LYS A 90 1.09 -24.44 -23.34
CA LYS A 90 -0.25 -23.85 -23.49
C LYS A 90 -0.80 -23.97 -24.91
N GLN A 91 -0.01 -24.40 -25.89
CA GLN A 91 -0.42 -24.58 -27.28
C GLN A 91 -0.79 -26.04 -27.64
N HIS A 92 -0.70 -26.97 -26.70
CA HIS A 92 -1.20 -28.35 -26.78
C HIS A 92 -2.35 -28.55 -25.78
#